data_AF-A0AAV0Y654-F1
#
_entry.id   AF-A0AAV0Y654-F1
#
_cell.length_a   1.000
_cell.length_b   1.000
_cell.length_c   1.000
_cell.angle_alpha   90.00
_cell.angle_beta   90.00
_cell.angle_gamma   90.00
#
_symmetry.space_group_name_H-M   'P 1'
#
loop_
_entity.id
_entity.type
_entity.pdbx_description
1 polymer ?
#
loop_
_entity_poly.entity_id
_entity_poly.type
_entity_poly.pdbx_seq_one_letter_code
_entity_poly.pdbx_strand_id
1 'polypeptide(L)'
;MKRLSVWQCHIRANALPQLTVIHTLWMREHNRLAKLLSHINPQCDDECIFQEARKIVMASIQHITYVEWLLAPLGENYTRRNGLELLNEFN
;
A
#
# COMPACT_ATOMS: atom_id res chain seq x y z
N MET A 1 -1.28 15.82 -15.17
CA MET A 1 -1.83 14.58 -15.78
C MET A 1 -0.97 14.17 -16.98
N LYS A 2 0.18 13.52 -16.74
CA LYS A 2 1.07 13.05 -17.81
C LYS A 2 0.67 11.63 -18.22
N ARG A 3 0.34 11.56 -19.51
CA ARG A 3 0.00 10.44 -20.37
C ARG A 3 0.65 9.11 -19.93
N LEU A 4 -0.23 8.11 -19.83
CA LEU A 4 0.01 6.68 -19.68
C LEU A 4 1.17 6.18 -20.57
N SER A 5 1.81 5.10 -20.11
CA SER A 5 2.63 4.12 -20.84
C SER A 5 4.15 4.34 -21.02
N VAL A 6 4.94 4.55 -19.95
CA VAL A 6 6.42 4.36 -20.03
C VAL A 6 7.07 3.85 -18.73
N TRP A 7 6.47 2.92 -17.97
CA TRP A 7 7.15 2.41 -16.75
C TRP A 7 7.30 0.91 -16.59
N GLN A 8 6.87 0.08 -17.55
CA GLN A 8 7.23 -1.34 -17.51
C GLN A 8 8.53 -1.61 -18.27
N CYS A 9 9.64 -1.01 -17.83
CA CYS A 9 10.96 -1.51 -18.21
C CYS A 9 11.38 -2.59 -17.20
N HIS A 10 11.02 -3.83 -17.51
CA HIS A 10 11.98 -4.87 -17.84
C HIS A 10 11.25 -6.21 -17.99
N ILE A 11 11.74 -7.02 -18.91
CA ILE A 11 11.32 -8.35 -19.36
C ILE A 11 11.03 -9.37 -18.22
N ARG A 12 11.26 -9.00 -16.95
CA ARG A 12 10.97 -9.81 -15.75
C ARG A 12 9.57 -9.64 -15.17
N ALA A 13 8.88 -8.51 -15.38
CA ALA A 13 7.53 -8.33 -14.81
C ALA A 13 6.48 -9.24 -15.47
N ASN A 14 6.63 -9.52 -16.78
CA ASN A 14 5.78 -10.45 -17.51
C ASN A 14 6.06 -11.93 -17.19
N ALA A 15 7.08 -12.26 -16.39
CA ALA A 15 7.37 -13.64 -16.02
C ALA A 15 6.39 -14.20 -14.97
N LEU A 16 5.81 -13.32 -14.15
CA LEU A 16 4.84 -13.66 -13.10
C LEU A 16 3.63 -12.73 -13.21
N PRO A 17 2.56 -13.13 -13.92
CA PRO A 17 1.40 -12.26 -14.13
C PRO A 17 0.75 -11.83 -12.81
N GLN A 18 0.82 -12.66 -11.77
CA GLN A 18 0.30 -12.33 -10.43
C GLN A 18 0.98 -11.08 -9.85
N LEU A 19 2.31 -10.98 -9.98
CA LEU A 19 3.06 -9.84 -9.47
C LEU A 19 2.70 -8.56 -10.24
N THR A 20 2.55 -8.66 -11.56
CA THR A 20 2.13 -7.53 -12.41
C THR A 20 0.73 -7.03 -12.06
N VAL A 21 -0.21 -7.94 -11.75
CA VAL A 21 -1.55 -7.57 -11.27
C VAL A 21 -1.47 -6.80 -9.96
N ILE A 22 -0.69 -7.28 -8.99
CA ILE A 22 -0.50 -6.61 -7.70
C ILE A 22 0.10 -5.20 -7.88
N HIS A 23 1.14 -5.06 -8.68
CA HIS A 23 1.72 -3.74 -8.96
C HIS A 23 0.71 -2.79 -9.63
N THR A 24 -0.07 -3.28 -10.59
CA THR A 24 -1.08 -2.48 -11.27
C THR A 24 -2.19 -2.03 -10.30
N LEU A 25 -2.59 -2.90 -9.38
CA LEU A 25 -3.59 -2.60 -8.36
C LEU A 25 -3.11 -1.46 -7.44
N TRP A 26 -1.90 -1.58 -6.87
CA TRP A 26 -1.36 -0.56 -5.98
C TRP A 26 -1.10 0.78 -6.69
N MET A 27 -0.69 0.76 -7.95
CA MET A 27 -0.56 1.98 -8.76
C MET A 27 -1.90 2.68 -8.98
N ARG A 28 -2.98 1.92 -9.21
CA ARG A 28 -4.33 2.49 -9.31
C ARG A 28 -4.81 3.09 -7.99
N GLU A 29 -4.52 2.42 -6.88
CA GLU A 29 -4.90 2.91 -5.55
C GLU A 29 -4.13 4.17 -5.17
N HIS A 30 -2.82 4.22 -5.45
CA HIS A 30 -2.02 5.43 -5.28
C HIS A 30 -2.61 6.62 -6.06
N ASN A 31 -3.00 6.39 -7.32
CA ASN A 31 -3.63 7.43 -8.14
C ASN A 31 -5.02 7.85 -7.61
N ARG A 32 -5.76 6.93 -6.96
CA ARG A 32 -7.04 7.26 -6.31
C ARG A 32 -6.81 8.14 -5.08
N LEU A 33 -5.84 7.78 -4.24
CA LEU A 33 -5.46 8.53 -3.04
C LEU A 33 -4.88 9.90 -3.37
N ALA A 34 -4.01 10.00 -4.38
CA ALA A 34 -3.45 11.28 -4.83
C ALA A 34 -4.56 12.26 -5.28
N LYS A 35 -5.58 11.76 -5.99
CA LYS A 35 -6.75 12.58 -6.36
C LYS A 35 -7.51 13.04 -5.12
N LEU A 36 -7.76 12.15 -4.17
CA LEU A 36 -8.49 12.50 -2.94
C LEU A 36 -7.71 13.54 -2.10
N LEU A 37 -6.41 13.32 -1.92
CA LEU A 37 -5.53 14.24 -1.19
C LEU A 37 -5.44 15.61 -1.85
N SER A 38 -5.42 15.65 -3.19
CA SER A 38 -5.45 16.91 -3.95
C SER A 38 -6.74 17.71 -3.72
N HIS A 39 -7.89 17.04 -3.50
CA HIS A 39 -9.15 17.73 -3.18
C HIS A 39 -9.21 18.22 -1.73
N ILE A 40 -8.63 17.45 -0.79
CA ILE A 40 -8.66 17.78 0.65
C ILE A 40 -7.65 18.88 0.98
N ASN A 41 -6.46 18.85 0.37
CA ASN A 41 -5.41 19.83 0.63
C ASN A 41 -4.94 20.51 -0.67
N PRO A 42 -5.64 21.56 -1.13
CA PRO A 42 -5.32 22.26 -2.37
C PRO A 42 -4.03 23.10 -2.28
N GLN A 43 -3.42 23.25 -1.10
CA GLN A 43 -2.14 23.96 -0.94
C GLN A 43 -0.91 23.06 -1.06
N CYS A 44 -1.08 21.73 -1.08
CA CYS A 44 0.04 20.82 -1.23
C CYS A 44 0.58 20.81 -2.67
N ASP A 45 1.90 20.87 -2.78
CA ASP A 45 2.61 20.65 -4.04
C ASP A 45 2.47 19.20 -4.53
N ASP A 46 2.66 18.97 -5.84
CA ASP A 46 2.52 17.68 -6.50
C ASP A 46 3.45 16.61 -5.85
N GLU A 47 4.66 17.00 -5.45
CA GLU A 47 5.60 16.11 -4.75
C GLU A 47 5.08 15.74 -3.35
N CYS A 48 4.49 16.68 -2.64
CA CYS A 48 3.91 16.43 -1.32
C CYS A 48 2.75 15.43 -1.42
N ILE A 49 1.86 15.61 -2.40
CA ILE A 49 0.73 14.69 -2.65
C ILE A 49 1.24 13.28 -2.99
N PHE A 50 2.29 13.18 -3.80
CA PHE A 50 2.91 11.90 -4.13
C PHE A 50 3.48 11.20 -2.89
N GLN A 51 4.25 11.91 -2.06
CA GLN A 51 4.84 11.31 -0.85
C GLN A 51 3.77 10.89 0.16
N GLU A 52 2.72 11.70 0.38
CA GLU A 52 1.63 11.35 1.28
C GLU A 52 0.82 10.16 0.77
N ALA A 53 0.45 10.13 -0.52
CA ALA A 53 -0.22 8.98 -1.11
C ALA A 53 0.63 7.70 -1.02
N ARG A 54 1.96 7.81 -1.16
CA ARG A 54 2.89 6.69 -1.00
C ARG A 54 2.93 6.19 0.44
N LYS A 55 2.98 7.08 1.44
CA LYS A 55 2.98 6.70 2.87
C LYS A 55 1.74 5.89 3.22
N ILE A 56 0.56 6.33 2.76
CA ILE A 56 -0.71 5.63 3.02
C ILE A 56 -0.69 4.23 2.38
N VAL A 57 -0.28 4.12 1.12
CA VAL A 57 -0.18 2.81 0.43
C VAL A 57 0.80 1.88 1.15
N MET A 58 1.95 2.38 1.60
CA MET A 58 2.92 1.60 2.37
C MET A 58 2.34 1.11 3.70
N ALA A 59 1.61 1.97 4.42
CA ALA A 59 0.94 1.59 5.66
C ALA A 59 -0.11 0.49 5.42
N SER A 60 -0.90 0.59 4.35
CA SER A 60 -1.88 -0.44 3.98
C SER A 60 -1.23 -1.79 3.65
N ILE A 61 -0.14 -1.79 2.87
CA ILE A 61 0.61 -3.01 2.54
C ILE A 61 1.20 -3.63 3.81
N GLN A 62 1.78 -2.82 4.69
CA GLN A 62 2.32 -3.27 5.96
C GLN A 62 1.23 -3.88 6.85
N HIS A 63 0.08 -3.22 6.97
CA HIS A 63 -1.05 -3.74 7.74
C HIS A 63 -1.49 -5.11 7.21
N ILE A 64 -1.73 -5.26 5.90
CA ILE A 64 -2.09 -6.54 5.30
C ILE A 64 -1.01 -7.60 5.55
N THR A 65 0.27 -7.25 5.41
CA THR A 65 1.39 -8.19 5.60
C THR A 65 1.47 -8.67 7.04
N TYR A 66 1.40 -7.76 8.01
CA TYR A 66 1.52 -8.14 9.42
C TYR A 66 0.27 -8.88 9.93
N VAL A 67 -0.92 -8.42 9.57
CA VAL A 67 -2.19 -9.05 9.99
C VAL A 67 -2.34 -10.43 9.35
N GLU A 68 -2.32 -10.49 8.02
CA GLU A 68 -2.73 -11.69 7.29
C GLU A 68 -1.59 -12.69 7.10
N TRP A 69 -0.36 -12.21 6.87
CA TRP A 69 0.75 -13.10 6.54
C TRP A 69 1.62 -13.47 7.74
N LEU A 70 1.77 -12.57 8.71
CA LEU A 70 2.59 -12.84 9.89
C LEU A 70 1.75 -13.39 11.04
N LEU A 71 0.64 -12.74 11.39
CA LEU A 71 -0.11 -13.11 12.59
C LEU A 71 -1.07 -14.28 12.37
N ALA A 72 -1.68 -14.40 11.18
CA ALA A 72 -2.62 -15.49 10.91
C ALA A 72 -1.99 -16.90 11.04
N PRO A 73 -0.74 -17.16 10.58
CA PRO A 73 -0.12 -18.47 10.73
C PRO A 73 0.46 -18.73 12.13
N LEU A 74 0.86 -17.68 12.86
CA LEU A 74 1.43 -17.81 14.21
C LEU A 74 0.40 -18.28 15.24
N GLY A 75 -0.89 -18.03 14.97
CA GLY A 75 -1.98 -18.41 15.84
C GLY A 75 -2.11 -17.51 17.07
N GLU A 76 -3.35 -17.35 17.53
CA GLU A 76 -3.72 -16.38 18.57
C GLU A 76 -2.97 -16.57 19.89
N ASN A 77 -2.66 -17.82 20.25
CA ASN A 77 -1.93 -18.16 21.47
C ASN A 77 -0.47 -17.70 21.46
N TYR A 78 0.21 -17.73 20.31
CA TYR A 78 1.60 -17.28 20.20
C TYR A 78 1.69 -15.76 20.18
N THR A 79 0.76 -15.11 19.48
CA THR A 79 0.65 -13.65 19.39
C THR A 79 0.39 -13.03 20.76
N ARG A 80 -0.55 -13.58 21.54
CA ARG A 80 -0.82 -13.15 22.93
C ARG A 80 0.39 -13.25 23.84
N ARG A 81 1.04 -14.42 23.83
CA ARG A 81 2.14 -14.72 24.75
C ARG A 81 3.37 -13.83 24.52
N ASN A 82 3.55 -13.36 23.28
CA ASN A 82 4.69 -12.52 22.91
C ASN A 82 4.34 -11.02 22.81
N GLY A 83 3.13 -10.61 23.20
CA GLY A 83 2.70 -9.21 23.14
C GLY A 83 2.68 -8.64 21.72
N LEU A 84 2.47 -9.48 20.71
CA LEU A 84 2.41 -9.11 19.30
C LEU A 84 0.98 -8.76 18.86
N GLU A 85 0.07 -8.58 19.81
CA GLU A 85 -1.31 -8.19 19.53
C GLU A 85 -1.31 -6.79 18.91
N LEU A 86 -2.05 -6.64 17.82
CA LEU A 86 -2.26 -5.32 17.22
C LEU A 86 -3.11 -4.52 18.20
N LEU A 87 -2.56 -3.41 18.71
CA LEU A 87 -3.32 -2.44 19.50
C LEU A 87 -4.40 -1.85 18.60
N ASN A 88 -5.62 -2.39 18.67
CA ASN A 88 -6.80 -1.74 18.13
C ASN A 88 -7.11 -0.55 19.04
N GLU A 89 -6.37 0.55 18.91
CA GLU A 89 -6.59 1.80 19.67
C GLU A 89 -7.79 2.61 19.15
N PHE A 90 -8.73 1.98 18.44
CA PHE A 90 -9.96 2.62 17.98
C PHE A 90 -11.15 2.15 18.84
N ASN A 91 -11.22 2.65 20.08
CA ASN A 91 -12.39 2.58 20.96
C ASN A 91 -12.64 3.95 21.59
#